data_AF-A0A059F679-F1
#
_entry.id   AF-A0A059F679-F1
#
_cell.length_a   1.000
_cell.length_b   1.000
_cell.length_c   1.000
_cell.angle_alpha   90.00
_cell.angle_beta   90.00
_cell.angle_gamma   90.00
#
_symmetry.space_group_name_H-M   'P 1'
#
loop_
_entity.id
_entity.type
_entity.pdbx_description
1 polymer ?
#
loop_
_entity_poly.entity_id
_entity_poly.type
_entity_poly.pdbx_seq_one_letter_code
_entity_poly.pdbx_strand_id
1 'polypeptide(L)'
;MNRLLIAAILALAAPVAAADAASSARDLARCQAMSATFKPKQEEIVKLKDARDAQAEIVETKGEAWDDVEVMRNLSKAHAATADAAKADYETAKADLLRMELGLQEAVTALNADFDAYNQTCATAD
;
A
#
# COMPACT_ATOMS: atom_id res chain seq x y z
N MET A 1 76.21 17.55 -23.78
CA MET A 1 75.54 16.64 -24.75
C MET A 1 74.73 15.63 -23.94
N ASN A 2 73.45 15.88 -23.66
CA ASN A 2 72.28 15.57 -24.50
C ASN A 2 71.92 14.07 -24.49
N ARG A 3 70.96 13.65 -23.64
CA ARG A 3 69.59 13.22 -24.05
C ARG A 3 68.90 12.39 -22.96
N LEU A 4 67.74 12.91 -22.56
CA LEU A 4 66.59 12.26 -21.94
C LEU A 4 66.38 10.82 -22.42
N LEU A 5 65.94 9.93 -21.53
CA LEU A 5 64.96 8.88 -21.87
C LEU A 5 64.12 8.54 -20.64
N ILE A 6 62.90 9.09 -20.63
CA ILE A 6 61.76 8.75 -19.79
C ILE A 6 61.27 7.37 -20.24
N ALA A 7 61.19 6.39 -19.35
CA ALA A 7 60.63 5.08 -19.65
C ALA A 7 59.27 4.88 -18.95
N ALA A 8 58.23 5.19 -19.73
CA ALA A 8 56.89 4.61 -19.78
C ALA A 8 56.26 4.06 -18.46
N ILE A 9 55.39 4.87 -17.86
CA ILE A 9 54.24 4.38 -17.08
C ILE A 9 53.20 3.91 -18.10
N LEU A 10 53.09 2.60 -18.36
CA LEU A 10 51.98 2.06 -19.12
C LEU A 10 50.69 2.23 -18.31
N ALA A 11 49.78 3.02 -18.86
CA ALA A 11 48.44 3.25 -18.37
C ALA A 11 47.66 1.93 -18.26
N LEU A 12 47.37 1.52 -17.03
CA LEU A 12 46.22 0.67 -16.71
C LEU A 12 44.97 1.57 -16.66
N ALA A 13 44.58 2.12 -17.81
CA ALA A 13 43.25 2.69 -17.98
C ALA A 13 42.29 1.51 -18.24
N ALA A 14 41.88 0.84 -17.17
CA ALA A 14 40.75 -0.09 -17.23
C ALA A 14 39.50 0.68 -17.72
N PRO A 15 38.63 0.06 -18.53
CA PRO A 15 37.49 0.73 -19.15
C PRO A 15 36.39 1.01 -18.11
N VAL A 16 36.54 2.08 -17.35
CA VAL A 16 35.52 2.58 -16.41
C VAL A 16 34.20 2.94 -17.12
N ALA A 17 34.26 3.36 -18.39
CA ALA A 17 33.10 3.76 -19.17
C ALA A 17 32.07 2.65 -19.46
N ALA A 18 32.46 1.37 -19.43
CA ALA A 18 31.54 0.25 -19.68
C ALA A 18 30.72 -0.13 -18.43
N ALA A 19 31.23 0.15 -17.24
CA ALA A 19 30.54 -0.14 -15.99
C ALA A 19 29.37 0.83 -15.75
N ASP A 20 29.57 2.13 -16.04
CA ASP A 20 28.57 3.19 -15.84
C ASP A 20 27.36 3.09 -16.81
N ALA A 21 27.58 2.60 -18.03
CA ALA A 21 26.49 2.38 -19.00
C ALA A 21 25.64 1.14 -18.66
N ALA A 22 26.25 0.12 -18.03
CA ALA A 22 25.55 -1.10 -17.61
C ALA A 22 24.79 -0.92 -16.28
N SER A 23 25.21 0.02 -15.42
CA SER A 23 24.42 0.43 -14.25
C SER A 23 23.22 1.28 -14.66
N SER A 24 23.39 2.26 -15.55
CA SER A 24 22.29 3.14 -15.98
C SER A 24 21.15 2.39 -16.69
N ALA A 25 21.46 1.40 -17.53
CA ALA A 25 20.45 0.56 -18.16
C ALA A 25 19.67 -0.30 -17.15
N ARG A 26 20.34 -0.80 -16.10
CA ARG A 26 19.69 -1.56 -15.02
C ARG A 26 18.82 -0.68 -14.13
N ASP A 27 19.28 0.52 -13.81
CA ASP A 27 18.52 1.49 -13.02
C ASP A 27 17.26 1.96 -13.77
N LEU A 28 17.37 2.23 -15.08
CA LEU A 28 16.22 2.54 -15.92
C LEU A 28 15.19 1.40 -15.96
N ALA A 29 15.65 0.16 -16.14
CA ALA A 29 14.78 -1.01 -16.14
C ALA A 29 14.07 -1.20 -14.79
N ARG A 30 14.78 -0.97 -13.67
CA ARG A 30 14.20 -0.98 -12.32
C ARG A 30 13.10 0.08 -12.17
N CYS A 31 13.38 1.32 -12.60
CA CYS A 31 12.43 2.42 -12.51
C CYS A 31 11.17 2.16 -13.35
N GLN A 32 11.33 1.64 -14.57
CA GLN A 32 10.21 1.23 -15.41
C GLN A 32 9.37 0.13 -14.74
N ALA A 33 10.03 -0.88 -14.16
CA ALA A 33 9.35 -1.95 -13.44
C ALA A 33 8.56 -1.42 -12.23
N MET A 34 9.14 -0.51 -11.43
CA MET A 34 8.45 0.12 -10.30
C MET A 34 7.22 0.91 -10.75
N SER A 35 7.38 1.78 -11.75
CA SER A 35 6.30 2.60 -12.30
C SER A 35 5.13 1.76 -12.82
N ALA A 36 5.44 0.63 -13.48
CA ALA A 36 4.43 -0.31 -13.95
C ALA A 36 3.57 -0.92 -12.83
N THR A 37 4.02 -0.91 -11.58
CA THR A 37 3.24 -1.42 -10.43
C THR A 37 2.23 -0.42 -9.87
N PHE A 38 2.36 0.88 -10.16
CA PHE A 38 1.54 1.90 -9.51
C PHE A 38 0.06 1.81 -9.87
N LYS A 39 -0.25 1.72 -11.17
CA LYS A 39 -1.64 1.64 -11.63
C LYS A 39 -2.35 0.40 -11.07
N PRO A 40 -1.79 -0.83 -11.14
CA PRO A 40 -2.39 -2.00 -10.51
C PRO A 40 -2.64 -1.82 -8.99
N LYS A 41 -1.70 -1.22 -8.26
CA LYS A 41 -1.85 -0.97 -6.81
C LYS A 41 -2.94 0.06 -6.52
N GLN A 42 -3.05 1.12 -7.33
CA GLN A 42 -4.14 2.09 -7.23
C GLN A 42 -5.50 1.45 -7.49
N GLU A 43 -5.62 0.60 -8.51
CA GLU A 43 -6.84 -0.15 -8.80
C GLU A 43 -7.23 -1.08 -7.64
N GLU A 44 -6.25 -1.71 -6.99
CA GLU A 44 -6.50 -2.55 -5.82
C GLU A 44 -6.98 -1.74 -4.61
N ILE A 45 -6.38 -0.58 -4.34
CA ILE A 45 -6.83 0.35 -3.30
C ILE A 45 -8.27 0.79 -3.55
N VAL A 46 -8.66 1.05 -4.81
CA VAL A 46 -10.05 1.40 -5.15
C VAL A 46 -10.99 0.25 -4.79
N LYS A 47 -10.65 -1.00 -5.11
CA LYS A 47 -11.48 -2.16 -4.72
C LYS A 47 -11.59 -2.31 -3.21
N LEU A 48 -10.48 -2.13 -2.48
CA LEU A 48 -10.47 -2.20 -1.01
C LEU A 48 -11.35 -1.10 -0.41
N LYS A 49 -11.29 0.11 -0.96
CA LYS A 49 -12.16 1.22 -0.57
C LYS A 49 -13.63 0.87 -0.80
N ASP A 50 -13.98 0.38 -1.99
CA ASP A 50 -15.38 0.07 -2.31
C ASP A 50 -15.92 -1.08 -1.45
N ALA A 51 -15.09 -2.08 -1.15
CA ALA A 51 -15.44 -3.15 -0.21
C ALA A 51 -15.64 -2.63 1.22
N ARG A 52 -14.78 -1.71 1.68
CA ARG A 52 -14.91 -1.04 2.98
C ARG A 52 -16.21 -0.24 3.03
N ASP A 53 -16.50 0.55 2.00
CA ASP A 53 -17.70 1.39 1.93
C ASP A 53 -18.97 0.53 1.99
N ALA A 54 -19.01 -0.59 1.26
CA ALA A 54 -20.11 -1.56 1.35
C ALA A 54 -20.24 -2.19 2.76
N GLN A 55 -19.11 -2.47 3.43
CA GLN A 55 -19.15 -2.96 4.80
C GLN A 55 -19.64 -1.90 5.79
N ALA A 56 -19.39 -0.62 5.55
CA ALA A 56 -19.90 0.47 6.38
C ALA A 56 -21.44 0.54 6.32
N GLU A 57 -22.05 0.35 5.14
CA GLU A 57 -23.50 0.24 4.98
C GLU A 57 -24.08 -0.96 5.75
N ILE A 58 -23.36 -2.09 5.78
CA ILE A 58 -23.75 -3.27 6.57
C ILE A 58 -23.71 -2.97 8.07
N VAL A 59 -22.70 -2.24 8.54
CA VAL A 59 -22.60 -1.81 9.95
C VAL A 59 -23.77 -0.92 10.32
N GLU A 60 -24.13 0.05 9.47
CA GLU A 60 -25.28 0.93 9.67
C GLU A 60 -26.58 0.12 9.77
N THR A 61 -26.85 -0.74 8.79
CA THR A 61 -28.04 -1.60 8.74
C THR A 61 -28.16 -2.49 10.00
N LYS A 62 -27.05 -3.08 10.45
CA LYS A 62 -27.03 -3.93 11.66
C LYS A 62 -27.16 -3.11 12.95
N GLY A 63 -26.65 -1.89 12.96
CA GLY A 63 -26.82 -0.94 14.06
C GLY A 63 -28.29 -0.57 14.24
N GLU A 64 -28.96 -0.18 13.16
CA GLU A 64 -30.40 0.12 13.17
C GLU A 64 -31.23 -1.08 13.65
N ALA A 65 -30.92 -2.28 13.14
CA ALA A 65 -31.61 -3.50 13.57
C ALA A 65 -31.41 -3.82 15.05
N TRP A 66 -30.24 -3.51 15.63
CA TRP A 66 -30.01 -3.63 17.07
C TRP A 66 -30.77 -2.57 17.85
N ASP A 67 -30.73 -1.31 17.43
CA ASP A 67 -31.44 -0.20 18.09
C ASP A 67 -32.96 -0.48 18.16
N ASP A 68 -33.55 -0.98 17.08
CA ASP A 68 -34.97 -1.34 17.00
C ASP A 68 -35.41 -2.39 18.03
N VAL A 69 -34.54 -3.34 18.38
CA VAL A 69 -34.86 -4.40 19.34
C VAL A 69 -34.39 -4.05 20.76
N GLU A 70 -33.36 -3.21 20.91
CA GLU A 70 -32.82 -2.77 22.19
C GLU A 70 -33.85 -1.95 22.98
N VAL A 71 -34.67 -1.14 22.31
CA VAL A 71 -35.75 -0.38 22.99
C VAL A 71 -36.77 -1.29 23.69
N MET A 72 -36.90 -2.54 23.24
CA MET A 72 -37.83 -3.52 23.82
C MET A 72 -37.17 -4.45 24.85
N ARG A 73 -35.86 -4.31 25.10
CA ARG A 73 -35.05 -5.20 25.93
C ARG A 73 -35.66 -5.50 27.30
N ASN A 74 -36.25 -4.49 27.94
CA ASN A 74 -36.76 -4.58 29.31
C ASN A 74 -38.16 -5.19 29.41
N LEU A 75 -38.81 -5.54 28.29
CA LEU A 75 -40.16 -6.12 28.31
C LEU A 75 -40.17 -7.57 28.77
N SER A 76 -39.14 -8.35 28.43
CA SER A 76 -39.00 -9.73 28.88
C SER A 76 -37.60 -10.28 28.63
N LYS A 77 -37.28 -11.42 29.25
CA LYS A 77 -36.04 -12.17 28.98
C LYS A 77 -35.87 -12.54 27.50
N ALA A 78 -36.97 -12.84 26.80
CA ALA A 78 -36.90 -13.17 25.38
C ALA A 78 -36.48 -11.96 24.53
N HIS A 79 -36.99 -10.77 24.85
CA HIS A 79 -36.60 -9.54 24.14
C HIS A 79 -35.14 -9.16 24.43
N ALA A 80 -34.69 -9.36 25.67
CA ALA A 80 -33.28 -9.18 26.00
C ALA A 80 -32.35 -10.12 25.21
N ALA A 81 -32.74 -11.40 25.05
CA ALA A 81 -31.97 -12.34 24.24
C ALA A 81 -31.93 -11.95 22.75
N THR A 82 -33.03 -11.44 22.19
CA THR A 82 -33.06 -10.89 20.82
C THR A 82 -32.12 -9.71 20.67
N ALA A 83 -32.14 -8.76 21.63
CA ALA A 83 -31.26 -7.61 21.59
C ALA A 83 -29.78 -7.98 21.74
N ASP A 84 -29.45 -8.95 22.61
CA ASP A 84 -28.09 -9.48 22.74
C ASP A 84 -27.60 -10.13 21.44
N ALA A 85 -28.45 -10.87 20.74
CA ALA A 85 -28.11 -11.47 19.45
C ALA A 85 -27.87 -10.42 18.36
N ALA A 86 -28.76 -9.43 18.23
CA ALA A 86 -28.60 -8.33 17.27
C ALA A 86 -27.34 -7.50 17.56
N LYS A 87 -27.05 -7.25 18.84
CA LYS A 87 -25.81 -6.56 19.26
C LYS A 87 -24.57 -7.34 18.86
N ALA A 88 -24.57 -8.66 19.04
CA ALA A 88 -23.42 -9.50 18.66
C ALA A 88 -23.15 -9.44 17.14
N ASP A 89 -24.22 -9.44 16.33
CA ASP A 89 -24.12 -9.27 14.88
C ASP A 89 -23.57 -7.90 14.49
N TYR A 90 -24.03 -6.83 15.15
CA TYR A 90 -23.54 -5.47 14.94
C TYR A 90 -22.05 -5.32 15.30
N GLU A 91 -21.64 -5.81 16.48
CA GLU A 91 -20.24 -5.74 16.90
C GLU A 91 -19.32 -6.59 16.00
N THR A 92 -19.80 -7.72 15.48
CA THR A 92 -19.06 -8.50 14.48
C THR A 92 -18.83 -7.68 13.21
N ALA A 93 -19.88 -7.03 12.69
CA ALA A 93 -19.77 -6.20 11.49
C ALA A 93 -18.82 -5.00 11.69
N LYS A 94 -18.83 -4.39 12.88
CA LYS A 94 -17.86 -3.33 13.24
C LYS A 94 -16.43 -3.82 13.26
N ALA A 95 -16.19 -5.00 13.83
CA ALA A 95 -14.85 -5.60 13.86
C ALA A 95 -14.36 -5.91 12.44
N ASP A 96 -15.26 -6.35 11.56
CA ASP A 96 -14.96 -6.57 10.14
C ASP A 96 -14.62 -5.26 9.43
N LEU A 97 -15.42 -4.21 9.64
CA LEU A 97 -15.16 -2.88 9.08
C LEU A 97 -13.78 -2.35 9.50
N LEU A 98 -13.45 -2.43 10.80
CA LEU A 98 -12.15 -1.99 11.32
C LEU A 98 -11.00 -2.74 10.65
N ARG A 99 -11.13 -4.06 10.44
CA ARG A 99 -10.10 -4.85 9.74
C ARG A 99 -9.92 -4.40 8.29
N MET A 100 -11.02 -4.08 7.60
CA MET A 100 -10.95 -3.54 6.23
C MET A 100 -10.30 -2.16 6.19
N GLU A 101 -10.60 -1.28 7.13
CA GLU A 101 -10.00 0.06 7.23
C GLU A 101 -8.49 0.00 7.48
N LEU A 102 -8.04 -0.89 8.37
CA LEU A 102 -6.62 -1.12 8.60
C LEU A 102 -5.93 -1.64 7.33
N GLY A 103 -6.52 -2.62 6.65
CA GLY A 103 -5.96 -3.15 5.39
C GLY A 103 -5.88 -2.09 4.29
N LEU A 104 -6.89 -1.22 4.17
CA LEU A 104 -6.89 -0.09 3.24
C LEU A 104 -5.78 0.92 3.59
N GLN A 105 -5.63 1.27 4.87
CA GLN A 105 -4.59 2.18 5.34
C GLN A 105 -3.18 1.62 5.06
N GLU A 106 -2.97 0.33 5.30
CA GLU A 106 -1.71 -0.35 4.99
C GLU A 106 -1.41 -0.31 3.49
N ALA A 107 -2.38 -0.62 2.63
CA ALA A 107 -2.22 -0.58 1.18
C ALA A 107 -1.87 0.82 0.65
N VAL A 108 -2.57 1.85 1.14
CA VAL A 108 -2.30 3.26 0.78
C VAL A 108 -0.91 3.68 1.27
N THR A 109 -0.55 3.31 2.49
CA THR A 109 0.77 3.64 3.06
C THR A 109 1.90 2.99 2.25
N ALA A 110 1.74 1.71 1.88
CA ALA A 110 2.70 1.00 1.04
C ALA A 110 2.85 1.65 -0.34
N LEU A 111 1.73 2.01 -0.99
CA LEU A 111 1.79 2.70 -2.29
C LEU A 111 2.48 4.07 -2.20
N ASN A 112 2.20 4.84 -1.15
CA ASN A 112 2.88 6.13 -0.94
C ASN A 112 4.39 5.94 -0.73
N ALA A 113 4.80 4.94 0.04
CA ALA A 113 6.22 4.61 0.22
C ALA A 113 6.89 4.21 -1.10
N ASP A 114 6.19 3.49 -1.99
CA ASP A 114 6.71 3.15 -3.31
C ASP A 114 6.85 4.39 -4.21
N PHE A 115 5.91 5.34 -4.15
CA PHE A 115 6.02 6.63 -4.83
C PHE A 115 7.21 7.44 -4.31
N ASP A 116 7.41 7.49 -3.00
CA ASP A 116 8.57 8.19 -2.41
C ASP A 116 9.89 7.57 -2.86
N ALA A 117 9.99 6.23 -2.83
CA ALA A 117 11.17 5.52 -3.31
C ALA A 117 11.44 5.78 -4.80
N TYR A 118 10.40 5.78 -5.62
CA TYR A 118 10.50 6.14 -7.04
C TYR A 118 10.93 7.60 -7.22
N ASN A 119 10.34 8.54 -6.51
CA ASN A 119 10.67 9.96 -6.63
C ASN A 119 12.13 10.26 -6.24
N GLN A 120 12.66 9.54 -5.26
CA GLN A 120 14.05 9.69 -4.81
C GLN A 120 15.08 9.10 -5.78
N THR A 121 14.71 8.07 -6.55
CA THR A 121 15.68 7.26 -7.30
C THR A 121 15.47 7.22 -8.80
N CYS A 122 14.30 7.64 -9.28
CA CYS A 122 13.86 7.49 -10.67
C CYS A 122 13.34 8.81 -11.26
N ALA A 123 12.72 9.68 -10.46
CA ALA A 123 12.13 10.93 -10.97
C ALA A 123 13.15 12.06 -11.20
N THR A 124 14.40 11.90 -10.78
CA THR A 124 15.49 12.88 -11.02
C THR A 124 16.40 12.51 -12.18
N ALA A 125 16.07 11.47 -12.96
CA ALA A 125 16.83 11.05 -14.13
C ALA A 125 16.33 11.77 -15.38
N ASP A 126 16.44 13.10 -15.40
CA ASP A 126 16.37 13.95 -16.59
C ASP A 126 17.76 14.53 -16.89
#